data_AF-A0A0J7JB21-F1
#
_entry.id   AF-A0A0J7JB21-F1
#
_cell.length_a   1.000
_cell.length_b   1.000
_cell.length_c   1.000
_cell.angle_alpha   90.00
_cell.angle_beta   90.00
_cell.angle_gamma   90.00
#
_symmetry.space_group_name_H-M   'P 1'
#
loop_
_entity.id
_entity.type
_entity.pdbx_description
1 polymer ?
#
loop_
_entity_poly.entity_id
_entity_poly.type
_entity_poly.pdbx_seq_one_letter_code
_entity_poly.pdbx_strand_id
1 'polypeptide(L)'
;MKTFNTLRVIFALVGVGLLVAAFFSFQSTSTFLENATATPDIVTDLIRSRSPLISRFKLGQRTEGKAKNKTPDLRLGIQELEYTHSTMQTGVGQVDDFNLTRNTPLKRITGWVPVPEDHAVHFLVERNLTGGETNAFNHNERRTISLRMVLQACIESEVGYFRIPMPVLDDYQPFDAARHGVLPDKERQAFNPFNNEPVPYWIVKEVAV
;
A
#
# COMPACT_ATOMS: atom_id res chain seq x y z
N MET A 1 7.74 -3.88 -53.69
CA MET A 1 8.66 -4.70 -52.86
C MET A 1 9.38 -3.93 -51.75
N LYS A 2 9.86 -2.68 -51.95
CA LYS A 2 10.60 -1.93 -50.91
C LYS A 2 9.79 -1.63 -49.63
N THR A 3 8.51 -1.27 -49.76
CA THR A 3 7.63 -0.92 -48.64
C THR A 3 7.34 -2.07 -47.67
N PHE A 4 7.29 -3.31 -48.17
CA PHE A 4 7.02 -4.50 -47.35
C PHE A 4 8.20 -4.86 -46.44
N ASN A 5 9.43 -4.65 -46.92
CA ASN A 5 10.64 -4.90 -46.13
C ASN A 5 10.81 -3.86 -45.01
N THR A 6 10.48 -2.59 -45.28
CA THR A 6 10.50 -1.54 -44.25
C THR A 6 9.51 -1.83 -43.13
N LEU A 7 8.30 -2.30 -43.46
CA LEU A 7 7.29 -2.66 -42.45
C LEU A 7 7.77 -3.80 -41.54
N ARG A 8 8.41 -4.82 -42.12
CA ARG A 8 8.99 -5.96 -41.39
C ARG A 8 10.07 -5.52 -40.39
N VAL A 9 10.92 -4.59 -40.79
CA VAL A 9 11.97 -4.03 -39.91
C VAL A 9 11.37 -3.25 -38.75
N ILE A 10 10.31 -2.46 -38.99
CA ILE A 10 9.61 -1.71 -37.94
C ILE A 10 8.98 -2.67 -36.93
N PHE A 11 8.25 -3.70 -37.39
CA PHE A 11 7.65 -4.69 -36.48
C PHE A 11 8.70 -5.48 -35.69
N ALA A 12 9.84 -5.82 -36.31
CA ALA A 12 10.93 -6.47 -35.61
C ALA A 12 11.53 -5.57 -34.51
N LEU A 13 11.74 -4.29 -34.78
CA LEU A 13 12.25 -3.33 -33.78
C LEU A 13 11.28 -3.14 -32.62
N VAL A 14 9.97 -3.03 -32.91
CA VAL A 14 8.93 -2.93 -31.87
C VAL A 14 8.89 -4.20 -31.02
N GLY A 15 8.94 -5.38 -31.66
CA GLY A 15 8.94 -6.67 -30.95
C GLY A 15 10.16 -6.84 -30.04
N VAL A 16 11.35 -6.45 -30.51
CA VAL A 16 12.57 -6.47 -29.70
C VAL A 16 12.48 -5.49 -28.53
N GLY A 17 11.95 -4.28 -28.75
CA GLY A 17 11.75 -3.29 -27.68
C GLY A 17 10.81 -3.80 -26.57
N LEU A 18 9.72 -4.47 -26.95
CA LEU A 18 8.78 -5.08 -26.01
C LEU A 18 9.41 -6.21 -25.20
N LEU A 19 10.20 -7.07 -25.85
CA LEU A 19 10.93 -8.16 -25.20
C LEU A 19 11.95 -7.66 -24.18
N VAL A 20 12.68 -6.59 -24.53
CA VAL A 20 13.66 -5.97 -23.63
C VAL A 20 12.95 -5.35 -22.41
N ALA A 21 11.83 -4.67 -22.60
CA ALA A 21 11.03 -4.11 -21.50
C ALA A 21 10.50 -5.21 -20.56
N ALA A 22 9.97 -6.31 -21.13
CA ALA A 22 9.51 -7.46 -20.35
C ALA A 22 10.66 -8.12 -19.57
N PHE A 23 11.85 -8.22 -20.18
CA PHE A 23 13.04 -8.78 -19.52
C PHE A 23 13.50 -7.92 -18.34
N PHE A 24 13.54 -6.58 -18.49
CA PHE A 24 13.86 -5.69 -17.37
C PHE A 24 12.81 -5.73 -16.25
N SER A 25 11.52 -5.84 -16.60
CA SER A 25 10.45 -6.05 -15.63
C SER A 25 10.64 -7.35 -14.84
N PHE A 26 10.94 -8.45 -15.55
CA PHE A 26 11.22 -9.75 -14.94
C PHE A 26 12.45 -9.71 -14.01
N GLN A 27 13.56 -9.15 -14.47
CA GLN A 27 14.79 -9.01 -13.68
C GLN A 27 14.56 -8.18 -12.41
N SER A 28 13.80 -7.08 -12.49
CA SER A 28 13.47 -6.28 -11.31
C SER A 28 12.65 -7.07 -10.28
N THR A 29 11.77 -7.95 -10.75
CA THR A 29 10.96 -8.83 -9.90
C THR A 29 11.81 -9.93 -9.26
N SER A 30 12.70 -10.57 -10.01
CA SER A 30 13.57 -11.63 -9.48
C SER A 30 14.54 -11.10 -8.45
N THR A 31 15.20 -9.96 -8.71
CA THR A 31 16.12 -9.34 -7.75
C THR A 31 15.40 -8.89 -6.48
N PHE A 32 14.16 -8.41 -6.58
CA PHE A 32 13.35 -8.11 -5.41
C PHE A 32 13.06 -9.37 -4.58
N LEU A 33 12.64 -10.47 -5.23
CA LEU A 33 12.37 -11.75 -4.57
C LEU A 33 13.64 -12.36 -3.96
N GLU A 34 14.80 -12.25 -4.61
CA GLU A 34 16.09 -12.71 -4.08
C GLU A 34 16.49 -11.90 -2.84
N ASN A 35 16.38 -10.56 -2.88
CA ASN A 35 16.66 -9.72 -1.71
C ASN A 35 15.66 -9.97 -0.56
N ALA A 36 14.41 -10.26 -0.89
CA ALA A 36 13.37 -10.62 0.05
C ALA A 36 13.65 -11.95 0.76
N THR A 37 14.16 -12.94 0.02
CA THR A 37 14.45 -14.30 0.53
C THR A 37 15.83 -14.43 1.17
N ALA A 38 16.76 -13.52 0.89
CA ALA A 38 18.11 -13.52 1.47
C ALA A 38 18.18 -13.00 2.93
N THR A 39 17.08 -12.46 3.48
CA THR A 39 17.04 -11.97 4.86
C THR A 39 16.47 -13.07 5.77
N PRO A 40 17.26 -13.74 6.62
CA PRO A 40 16.92 -15.08 7.15
C PRO A 40 15.80 -15.17 8.21
N ASP A 41 14.99 -14.13 8.41
CA ASP A 41 14.01 -14.14 9.52
C ASP A 41 12.68 -13.42 9.25
N ILE A 42 12.38 -13.01 8.01
CA ILE A 42 11.19 -12.18 7.75
C ILE A 42 10.25 -12.85 6.75
N VAL A 43 9.16 -13.41 7.30
CA VAL A 43 7.98 -13.83 6.55
C VAL A 43 7.55 -12.70 5.63
N THR A 44 7.48 -13.00 4.34
CA THR A 44 7.49 -12.01 3.26
C THR A 44 6.15 -12.03 2.52
N ASP A 45 5.16 -11.27 3.01
CA ASP A 45 3.89 -11.14 2.28
C ASP A 45 3.93 -9.94 1.32
N LEU A 46 3.60 -10.17 0.04
CA LEU A 46 3.63 -9.16 -1.02
C LEU A 46 2.26 -8.52 -1.14
N ILE A 47 2.10 -7.35 -0.56
CA ILE A 47 0.80 -6.68 -0.58
C ILE A 47 0.79 -5.62 -1.68
N ARG A 48 -0.23 -5.73 -2.54
CA ARG A 48 -0.45 -4.80 -3.63
C ARG A 48 -1.45 -3.72 -3.19
N SER A 49 -0.96 -2.50 -3.00
CA SER A 49 -1.86 -1.35 -2.88
C SER A 49 -2.13 -0.78 -4.27
N ARG A 50 -3.39 -0.90 -4.74
CA ARG A 50 -3.86 -0.27 -5.97
C ARG A 50 -4.39 1.12 -5.66
N SER A 51 -3.77 2.14 -6.22
CA SER A 51 -4.28 3.51 -6.23
C SER A 51 -4.00 4.10 -7.61
N PRO A 52 -5.01 4.63 -8.32
CA PRO A 52 -4.84 5.18 -9.68
C PRO A 52 -3.78 6.29 -9.74
N LEU A 53 -3.42 6.85 -8.59
CA LEU A 53 -2.46 7.92 -8.43
C LEU A 53 -1.02 7.40 -8.50
N ILE A 54 -0.75 6.15 -8.10
CA ILE A 54 0.60 5.55 -8.05
C ILE A 54 1.29 5.57 -9.42
N SER A 55 0.56 5.35 -10.52
CA SER A 55 1.15 5.34 -11.86
C SER A 55 1.62 6.72 -12.35
N ARG A 56 1.09 7.81 -11.78
CA ARG A 56 1.46 9.19 -12.16
C ARG A 56 2.73 9.65 -11.48
N PHE A 57 3.14 8.95 -10.42
CA PHE A 57 4.44 9.17 -9.85
C PHE A 57 5.48 8.53 -10.77
N LYS A 58 6.50 9.30 -11.14
CA LYS A 58 7.72 8.77 -11.76
C LYS A 58 8.56 8.00 -10.72
N LEU A 59 7.96 6.98 -10.10
CA LEU A 59 8.62 6.15 -9.09
C LEU A 59 9.63 5.26 -9.81
N GLY A 60 10.91 5.41 -9.49
CA GLY A 60 11.98 4.62 -10.10
C GLY A 60 12.36 5.00 -11.54
N GLN A 61 11.65 5.93 -12.19
CA GLN A 61 12.08 6.45 -13.49
C GLN A 61 13.20 7.47 -13.30
N ARG A 62 14.38 7.14 -13.81
CA ARG A 62 15.53 8.05 -13.86
C ARG A 62 15.11 9.27 -14.70
N THR A 63 14.88 10.40 -14.05
CA THR A 63 14.61 11.64 -14.77
C THR A 63 15.95 12.06 -15.37
N GLU A 64 16.11 11.92 -16.68
CA GLU A 64 17.29 12.43 -17.37
C GLU A 64 17.44 13.93 -17.05
N GLY A 65 18.55 14.29 -16.41
CA GLY A 65 18.91 15.69 -16.17
C GLY A 65 18.66 16.30 -14.77
N LYS A 66 18.11 15.57 -13.78
CA LYS A 66 18.03 16.08 -12.39
C LYS A 66 18.73 15.17 -11.37
N ALA A 67 19.34 15.81 -10.38
CA ALA A 67 20.34 15.28 -9.44
C ALA A 67 20.06 13.87 -8.89
N LYS A 68 21.13 13.06 -8.82
CA LYS A 68 21.23 11.67 -8.37
C LYS A 68 20.66 11.31 -6.97
N ASN A 69 20.11 12.26 -6.22
CA ASN A 69 19.84 12.10 -4.77
C ASN A 69 18.40 12.38 -4.33
N LYS A 70 17.43 12.55 -5.23
CA LYS A 70 16.05 12.78 -4.79
C LYS A 70 15.36 11.44 -4.54
N THR A 71 15.20 11.09 -3.26
CA THR A 71 14.40 9.95 -2.81
C THR A 71 12.98 10.06 -3.37
N PRO A 72 12.34 8.93 -3.73
CA PRO A 72 10.96 8.95 -4.19
C PRO A 72 10.04 9.52 -3.10
N ASP A 73 9.22 10.51 -3.45
CA ASP A 73 8.36 11.24 -2.51
C ASP A 73 7.03 10.50 -2.26
N LEU A 74 7.13 9.18 -2.12
CA LEU A 74 6.08 8.28 -1.66
C LEU A 74 6.37 7.92 -0.21
N ARG A 75 5.40 8.18 0.67
CA ARG A 75 5.42 7.79 2.07
C ARG A 75 4.37 6.71 2.25
N LEU A 76 4.81 5.57 2.74
CA LEU A 76 3.99 4.41 3.01
C LEU A 76 4.20 3.98 4.46
N GLY A 77 3.10 3.73 5.16
CA GLY A 77 3.11 3.12 6.48
C GLY A 77 2.09 2.00 6.57
N ILE A 78 2.40 1.02 7.40
CA ILE A 78 1.58 -0.17 7.57
C ILE A 78 1.46 -0.54 9.03
N GLN A 79 0.25 -0.96 9.38
CA GLN A 79 -0.11 -1.43 10.69
C GLN A 79 -0.99 -2.67 10.56
N GLU A 80 -0.73 -3.68 11.38
CA GLU A 80 -1.62 -4.82 11.56
C GLU A 80 -2.65 -4.49 12.62
N LEU A 81 -3.90 -4.84 12.34
CA LEU A 81 -5.06 -4.68 13.19
C LEU A 81 -5.69 -6.05 13.42
N GLU A 82 -5.99 -6.39 14.67
CA GLU A 82 -6.75 -7.57 15.05
C GLU A 82 -8.13 -7.13 15.52
N TYR A 83 -9.15 -7.52 14.76
CA TYR A 83 -10.53 -7.34 15.11
C TYR A 83 -11.09 -8.61 15.73
N THR A 84 -11.70 -8.48 16.90
CA THR A 84 -12.46 -9.56 17.52
C THR A 84 -13.95 -9.34 17.26
N HIS A 85 -14.61 -10.38 16.75
CA HIS A 85 -16.06 -10.50 16.72
C HIS A 85 -16.45 -11.57 17.75
N SER A 86 -17.19 -11.15 18.78
CA SER A 86 -17.72 -12.04 19.80
C SER A 86 -19.22 -12.16 19.66
N THR A 87 -19.72 -13.39 19.70
CA THR A 87 -21.14 -13.70 19.68
C THR A 87 -21.50 -14.37 21.00
N MET A 88 -22.46 -13.81 21.73
CA MET A 88 -22.94 -14.33 23.01
C MET A 88 -24.44 -14.65 22.96
N GLN A 89 -24.81 -15.86 23.39
CA GLN A 89 -26.22 -16.21 23.54
C GLN A 89 -26.72 -15.78 24.93
N THR A 90 -27.69 -14.86 24.95
CA THR A 90 -28.33 -14.38 26.19
C THR A 90 -29.77 -14.88 26.27
N GLY A 91 -30.39 -14.77 27.44
CA GLY A 91 -31.80 -15.13 27.62
C GLY A 91 -32.80 -14.32 26.79
N VAL A 92 -32.35 -13.21 26.18
CA VAL A 92 -33.15 -12.31 25.34
C VAL A 92 -32.76 -12.34 23.86
N GLY A 93 -31.78 -13.18 23.48
CA GLY A 93 -31.31 -13.31 22.10
C GLY A 93 -29.78 -13.34 21.97
N GLN A 94 -29.31 -13.38 20.72
CA GLN A 94 -27.89 -13.32 20.38
C GLN A 94 -27.42 -11.86 20.41
N VAL A 95 -26.27 -11.61 21.05
CA VAL A 95 -25.61 -10.30 21.04
C VAL A 95 -24.28 -10.45 20.32
N ASP A 96 -24.03 -9.57 19.36
CA ASP A 96 -22.76 -9.46 18.64
C ASP A 96 -21.99 -8.24 19.14
N ASP A 97 -20.70 -8.42 19.38
CA ASP A 97 -19.76 -7.37 19.78
C ASP A 97 -18.55 -7.36 18.85
N PHE A 98 -18.13 -6.17 18.41
CA PHE A 98 -17.00 -5.97 17.50
C PHE A 98 -16.01 -5.01 18.13
N ASN A 99 -14.76 -5.43 18.26
CA ASN A 99 -13.71 -4.63 18.89
C ASN A 99 -12.38 -4.69 18.12
N LEU A 100 -11.62 -3.58 18.15
CA LEU A 100 -10.21 -3.57 17.79
C LEU A 100 -9.39 -3.97 19.02
N THR A 101 -9.02 -5.24 19.09
CA THR A 101 -8.44 -5.86 20.29
C THR A 101 -6.94 -5.60 20.39
N ARG A 102 -6.25 -5.66 19.24
CA ARG A 102 -4.80 -5.44 19.15
C ARG A 102 -4.44 -4.69 17.88
N ASN A 103 -3.41 -3.87 17.94
CA ASN A 103 -2.76 -3.24 16.80
C ASN A 103 -1.24 -3.26 16.98
N THR A 104 -0.49 -3.41 15.90
CA THR A 104 0.97 -3.29 15.94
C THR A 104 1.42 -1.84 15.86
N PRO A 105 2.65 -1.48 16.28
CA PRO A 105 3.19 -0.16 16.01
C PRO A 105 3.22 0.12 14.51
N LEU A 106 2.82 1.33 14.10
CA LEU A 106 2.84 1.75 12.70
C LEU A 106 4.29 1.75 12.16
N LYS A 107 4.57 0.87 11.20
CA LYS A 107 5.89 0.71 10.58
C LYS A 107 5.96 1.52 9.29
N ARG A 108 7.02 2.32 9.14
CA ARG A 108 7.33 3.00 7.87
C ARG A 108 7.91 1.99 6.88
N ILE A 109 7.35 1.94 5.68
CA ILE A 109 7.87 1.10 4.59
C ILE A 109 8.85 1.91 3.76
N THR A 110 10.10 1.45 3.71
CA THR A 110 11.18 2.04 2.91
C THR A 110 11.49 1.22 1.66
N GLY A 111 11.34 -0.10 1.73
CA GLY A 111 11.51 -1.02 0.61
C GLY A 111 10.19 -1.29 -0.11
N TRP A 112 10.03 -0.72 -1.30
CA TRP A 112 8.88 -0.95 -2.15
C TRP A 112 9.27 -0.84 -3.63
N VAL A 113 8.49 -1.47 -4.50
CA VAL A 113 8.69 -1.51 -5.95
C VAL A 113 7.42 -1.01 -6.64
N PRO A 114 7.51 -0.03 -7.56
CA PRO A 114 6.35 0.42 -8.30
C PRO A 114 5.97 -0.59 -9.39
N VAL A 115 4.67 -0.75 -9.62
CA VAL A 115 4.08 -1.54 -10.72
C VAL A 115 3.19 -0.59 -11.55
N PRO A 116 3.78 0.14 -12.51
CA PRO A 116 3.07 1.20 -13.23
C PRO A 116 1.86 0.70 -14.02
N GLU A 117 1.96 -0.50 -14.62
CA GLU A 117 0.91 -1.13 -15.44
C GLU A 117 -0.38 -1.37 -14.63
N ASP A 118 -0.24 -1.65 -13.33
CA ASP A 118 -1.36 -1.95 -12.43
C ASP A 118 -1.75 -0.79 -11.52
N HIS A 119 -1.14 0.39 -11.71
CA HIS A 119 -1.30 1.54 -10.82
C HIS A 119 -1.08 1.14 -9.34
N ALA A 120 -0.02 0.39 -9.08
CA ALA A 120 0.17 -0.25 -7.79
C ALA A 120 1.61 -0.16 -7.29
N VAL A 121 1.78 -0.37 -5.99
CA VAL A 121 3.08 -0.64 -5.38
C VAL A 121 3.08 -2.01 -4.73
N HIS A 122 4.25 -2.61 -4.77
CA HIS A 122 4.60 -3.87 -4.12
C HIS A 122 5.55 -3.58 -2.98
N PHE A 123 5.31 -4.18 -1.83
CA PHE A 123 6.17 -4.07 -0.67
C PHE A 123 6.01 -5.33 0.17
N LEU A 124 6.93 -5.50 1.10
CA LEU A 124 6.97 -6.64 1.99
C LEU A 124 6.67 -6.20 3.40
N VAL A 125 5.84 -6.98 4.08
CA VAL A 125 5.51 -6.76 5.48
C VAL A 125 5.71 -8.06 6.25
N GLU A 126 6.29 -7.92 7.42
CA GLU A 126 6.39 -8.96 8.43
C GLU A 126 5.07 -9.07 9.19
N ARG A 127 4.49 -10.27 9.26
CA ARG A 127 3.28 -10.54 10.03
C ARG A 127 3.61 -10.83 11.49
N ASN A 128 2.99 -10.09 12.40
CA ASN A 128 3.18 -10.22 13.84
C ASN A 128 1.91 -10.72 14.54
N LEU A 129 0.74 -10.56 13.92
CA LEU A 129 -0.54 -10.98 14.46
C LEU A 129 -1.06 -12.24 13.76
N THR A 130 -1.71 -13.10 14.53
CA THR A 130 -2.31 -14.33 14.04
C THR A 130 -3.78 -14.35 14.45
N GLY A 131 -4.66 -14.46 13.47
CA GLY A 131 -6.10 -14.61 13.71
C GLY A 131 -6.44 -15.98 14.29
N GLY A 132 -7.72 -16.23 14.50
CA GLY A 132 -8.18 -17.50 15.00
C GLY A 132 -9.66 -17.51 15.34
N GLU A 133 -10.15 -18.68 15.70
CA GLU A 133 -11.52 -18.84 16.17
C GLU A 133 -11.49 -19.66 17.46
N THR A 134 -12.36 -19.32 18.40
CA THR A 134 -12.47 -20.02 19.67
C THR A 134 -13.94 -20.15 20.02
N ASN A 135 -14.38 -21.40 20.15
CA ASN A 135 -15.74 -21.74 20.51
C ASN A 135 -15.78 -22.20 21.97
N ALA A 136 -16.62 -21.57 22.77
CA ALA A 136 -16.91 -21.93 24.14
C ALA A 136 -18.43 -22.07 24.33
N PHE A 137 -18.86 -22.62 25.47
CA PHE A 137 -20.28 -22.78 25.75
C PHE A 137 -20.98 -21.41 25.75
N ASN A 138 -21.97 -21.23 24.86
CA ASN A 138 -22.73 -19.99 24.62
C ASN A 138 -21.90 -18.76 24.19
N HIS A 139 -20.64 -18.94 23.77
CA HIS A 139 -19.75 -17.87 23.33
C HIS A 139 -18.89 -18.32 22.15
N ASN A 140 -18.98 -17.63 21.02
CA ASN A 140 -18.03 -17.77 19.91
C ASN A 140 -17.20 -16.49 19.78
N GLU A 141 -15.90 -16.64 19.57
CA GLU A 141 -14.99 -15.54 19.33
C GLU A 141 -14.20 -15.79 18.04
N ARG A 142 -14.29 -14.85 17.11
CA ARG A 142 -13.53 -14.84 15.86
C ARG A 142 -12.58 -13.65 15.82
N ARG A 143 -11.28 -13.92 15.68
CA ARG A 143 -10.20 -12.95 15.52
C ARG A 143 -9.77 -12.87 14.07
N THR A 144 -9.98 -11.72 13.45
CA THR A 144 -9.64 -11.44 12.04
C THR A 144 -8.51 -10.42 11.98
N ILE A 145 -7.53 -10.67 11.13
CA ILE A 145 -6.41 -9.76 10.92
C ILE A 145 -6.69 -8.90 9.69
N SER A 146 -6.44 -7.61 9.82
CA SER A 146 -6.51 -6.64 8.73
C SER A 146 -5.25 -5.80 8.71
N LEU A 147 -4.82 -5.41 7.52
CA LEU A 147 -3.69 -4.52 7.33
C LEU A 147 -4.18 -3.14 6.95
N ARG A 148 -3.87 -2.16 7.81
CA ARG A 148 -4.12 -0.76 7.57
C ARG A 148 -2.90 -0.13 6.91
N MET A 149 -3.10 0.35 5.70
CA MET A 149 -2.11 1.06 4.91
C MET A 149 -2.44 2.54 4.92
N VAL A 150 -1.40 3.37 5.11
CA VAL A 150 -1.48 4.82 4.98
C VAL A 150 -0.49 5.27 3.91
N LEU A 151 -0.98 6.04 2.95
CA LEU A 151 -0.22 6.47 1.78
C LEU A 151 -0.33 7.98 1.59
N GLN A 152 0.81 8.64 1.47
CA GLN A 152 0.92 10.02 1.07
C GLN A 152 1.95 10.11 -0.04
N ALA A 153 1.67 10.92 -1.05
CA ALA A 153 2.54 10.94 -2.21
C ALA A 153 2.61 12.36 -2.81
N CYS A 154 3.79 12.77 -3.26
CA CYS A 154 4.02 14.08 -3.88
C CYS A 154 4.36 13.93 -5.37
N ILE A 155 3.54 14.57 -6.22
CA ILE A 155 3.63 14.50 -7.68
C ILE A 155 4.28 15.78 -8.20
N GLU A 156 5.24 15.64 -9.11
CA GLU A 156 5.76 16.76 -9.91
C GLU A 156 4.84 17.00 -11.10
N SER A 157 4.37 18.24 -11.26
CA SER A 157 3.64 18.71 -12.44
C SER A 157 4.31 19.91 -13.08
N GLU A 158 3.85 20.29 -14.27
CA GLU A 158 4.27 21.51 -14.96
C GLU A 158 4.04 22.78 -14.13
N VAL A 159 3.02 22.77 -13.26
CA VAL A 159 2.63 23.88 -12.39
C VAL A 159 3.32 23.82 -11.01
N GLY A 160 4.16 22.82 -10.77
CA GLY A 160 4.88 22.61 -9.51
C GLY A 160 4.57 21.28 -8.82
N TYR A 161 5.07 21.13 -7.60
CA TYR A 161 4.85 19.94 -6.79
C TYR A 161 3.50 20.01 -6.06
N PHE A 162 2.76 18.90 -6.06
CA PHE A 162 1.50 18.81 -5.34
C PHE A 162 1.39 17.48 -4.57
N ARG A 163 0.74 17.52 -3.41
CA ARG A 163 0.58 16.34 -2.53
C ARG A 163 -0.78 15.72 -2.70
N ILE A 164 -0.82 14.41 -2.52
CA ILE A 164 -2.01 13.58 -2.58
C ILE A 164 -2.11 12.73 -1.32
N PRO A 165 -3.33 12.60 -0.75
CA PRO A 165 -4.55 13.33 -1.14
C PRO A 165 -4.44 14.82 -0.80
N MET A 166 -5.24 15.65 -1.46
CA MET A 166 -5.53 17.00 -0.98
C MET A 166 -6.84 16.97 -0.22
N PRO A 167 -6.95 17.64 0.94
CA PRO A 167 -8.22 17.79 1.62
C PRO A 167 -9.22 18.52 0.72
N VAL A 168 -10.51 18.21 0.91
CA VAL A 168 -11.62 18.86 0.21
C VAL A 168 -11.66 20.35 0.60
N LEU A 169 -12.14 21.21 -0.30
CA LEU A 169 -12.10 22.67 -0.19
C LEU A 169 -12.61 23.24 1.14
N ASP A 170 -13.53 22.55 1.82
CA ASP A 170 -14.12 23.02 3.08
C ASP A 170 -13.16 22.94 4.28
N ASP A 171 -12.17 22.04 4.24
CA ASP A 171 -11.13 21.85 5.28
C ASP A 171 -9.73 22.19 4.76
N TYR A 172 -9.64 23.02 3.72
CA TYR A 172 -8.37 23.28 3.04
C TYR A 172 -7.41 24.08 3.93
N GLN A 173 -6.41 23.39 4.50
CA GLN A 173 -5.25 23.99 5.13
C GLN A 173 -4.05 23.92 4.17
N PRO A 174 -3.01 24.76 4.37
CA PRO A 174 -1.72 24.54 3.73
C PRO A 174 -1.03 23.29 4.30
N PHE A 175 -0.24 22.61 3.47
CA PHE A 175 0.54 21.47 3.95
C PHE A 175 1.64 21.91 4.93
N ASP A 176 1.64 21.32 6.12
CA ASP A 176 2.69 21.45 7.14
C ASP A 176 3.44 20.12 7.27
N ALA A 177 4.75 20.12 7.03
CA ALA A 177 5.58 18.92 7.08
C ALA A 177 5.70 18.32 8.49
N ALA A 178 5.64 19.15 9.54
CA ALA A 178 5.75 18.68 10.92
C ALA A 178 4.46 17.99 11.39
N ARG A 179 3.31 18.41 10.87
CA ARG A 179 1.99 17.85 11.23
C ARG A 179 1.52 16.79 10.25
N HIS A 180 1.49 17.12 8.97
CA HIS A 180 0.91 16.29 7.91
C HIS A 180 1.93 15.30 7.33
N GLY A 181 3.21 15.43 7.71
CA GLY A 181 4.25 14.49 7.31
C GLY A 181 4.41 13.29 8.23
N VAL A 182 3.80 13.33 9.42
CA VAL A 182 3.82 12.26 10.41
C VAL A 182 2.84 11.17 10.01
N LEU A 183 3.27 9.91 10.16
CA LEU A 183 2.48 8.73 9.86
C LEU A 183 1.30 8.62 10.84
N PRO A 184 0.04 8.60 10.36
CA PRO A 184 -1.12 8.61 11.24
C PRO A 184 -1.45 7.20 11.74
N ASP A 185 -1.39 7.00 13.06
CA ASP A 185 -1.76 5.74 13.72
C ASP A 185 -3.28 5.49 13.69
N LYS A 186 -3.72 4.23 13.88
CA LYS A 186 -5.13 3.91 14.08
C LYS A 186 -5.51 4.11 15.54
N GLU A 187 -6.45 5.01 15.77
CA GLU A 187 -7.08 5.16 17.09
C GLU A 187 -8.19 4.12 17.29
N ARG A 188 -8.32 3.66 18.55
CA ARG A 188 -9.40 2.77 18.96
C ARG A 188 -10.67 3.58 19.14
N GLN A 189 -11.75 3.15 18.50
CA GLN A 189 -13.05 3.80 18.60
C GLN A 189 -14.05 2.85 19.26
N ALA A 190 -14.75 3.34 20.29
CA ALA A 190 -15.67 2.54 21.10
C ALA A 190 -16.94 2.12 20.33
N PHE A 191 -17.44 2.96 19.41
CA PHE A 191 -18.72 2.73 18.74
C PHE A 191 -18.59 2.11 17.34
N ASN A 192 -17.46 2.32 16.67
CA ASN A 192 -17.18 1.73 15.37
C ASN A 192 -15.69 1.44 15.23
N PRO A 193 -15.22 0.23 15.59
CA PRO A 193 -13.79 -0.09 15.57
C PRO A 193 -13.16 0.00 14.17
N PHE A 194 -13.97 -0.22 13.11
CA PHE A 194 -13.55 -0.23 11.70
C PHE A 194 -13.40 1.17 11.10
N ASN A 195 -13.93 2.20 11.76
CA ASN A 195 -13.89 3.55 11.22
C ASN A 195 -12.47 4.13 11.28
N ASN A 196 -12.02 4.68 10.17
CA ASN A 196 -10.76 5.40 10.08
C ASN A 196 -11.03 6.89 10.24
N GLU A 197 -10.34 7.53 11.18
CA GLU A 197 -10.47 8.97 11.35
C GLU A 197 -10.03 9.71 10.08
N PRO A 198 -10.70 10.83 9.75
CA PRO A 198 -10.26 11.67 8.66
C PRO A 198 -8.83 12.16 8.95
N VAL A 199 -7.88 11.69 8.14
CA VAL A 199 -6.48 12.11 8.22
C VAL A 199 -6.13 12.89 6.96
N PRO A 200 -6.15 14.23 7.02
CA PRO A 200 -5.82 15.07 5.87
C PRO A 200 -4.47 14.67 5.28
N TYR A 201 -4.36 14.70 3.96
CA TYR A 201 -3.14 14.34 3.23
C TYR A 201 -2.69 12.88 3.36
N TRP A 202 -3.55 11.97 3.81
CA TRP A 202 -3.30 10.54 3.79
C TRP A 202 -4.46 9.77 3.17
N ILE A 203 -4.14 8.88 2.22
CA ILE A 203 -5.06 7.83 1.80
C ILE A 203 -4.92 6.72 2.83
N VAL A 204 -6.03 6.35 3.46
CA VAL A 204 -6.09 5.21 4.38
C VAL A 204 -6.86 4.08 3.71
N LYS A 205 -6.33 2.87 3.80
CA LYS A 205 -7.00 1.68 3.28
C LYS A 205 -6.73 0.49 4.20
N GLU A 206 -7.79 -0.20 4.60
CA GLU A 206 -7.70 -1.48 5.29
C GLU A 206 -7.94 -2.62 4.29
N VAL A 207 -7.15 -3.68 4.42
CA VAL A 207 -7.23 -4.88 3.58
C VAL A 207 -7.19 -6.10 4.50
N ALA A 208 -8.19 -6.98 4.39
CA ALA A 208 -8.19 -8.25 5.09
C ALA A 208 -7.06 -9.16 4.57
N VAL A 209 -6.44 -9.93 5.46
CA VAL A 209 -5.30 -10.83 5.17
C VAL A 209 -5.72 -12.28 5.31
#